data_AF-A0A9Y4K2G2-F1
#
_entry.id   AF-A0A9Y4K2G2-F1
#
_cell.length_a   1.000
_cell.length_b   1.000
_cell.length_c   1.000
_cell.angle_alpha   90.00
_cell.angle_beta   90.00
_cell.angle_gamma   90.00
#
_symmetry.space_group_name_H-M   'P 1'
#
loop_
_entity.id
_entity.type
_entity.pdbx_description
1 polymer ?
#
loop_
_entity_poly.entity_id
_entity_poly.type
_entity_poly.pdbx_seq_one_letter_code
_entity_poly.pdbx_strand_id
1 'polypeptide(L)'
;MIRDGELVYRTTQWDEGVLESARKIPAGPLFNIQDSEDAVSQLHLPHCAKQSSLLSKHLSVAHIGDNGMSILEPVEITDTHVVVDVPHCSAFGLVWDMFIRLLNIQKPISGQVLLFHRPTKQSRKLNVFLLPENVPLQEVKGQQENAEYIEAPSRCQLIQDQPYSLHCSESYRIQPQRASFDFKYGPNYHPTFEIRLTTSTEEATVTVQDQEGKPAWDYHIELPASSSPALSTPPPVNETAWFPAEEIATTALSTQPLATEAASLPVPARDEGPDSRRHNLQRTPAFLGKEEKKLFSVRKEFINRVSTSVLKDLLDVLLQERVINSGEMEDIQAMPRTEKASALIDMVLRKGQLACKILIDAFCKQDPFLSEWLQLKTQR
;
A
#
# COMPACT_ATOMS: atom_id res chain seq x y z
N MET A 1 15.08 20.74 37.56
CA MET A 1 13.90 19.97 37.98
C MET A 1 13.37 19.33 36.72
N ILE A 2 13.39 18.00 36.64
CA ILE A 2 12.69 17.25 35.58
C ILE A 2 11.29 17.06 36.14
N ARG A 3 10.28 17.60 35.48
CA ARG A 3 8.88 17.36 35.82
C ARG A 3 8.39 16.23 34.92
N ASP A 4 7.66 15.29 35.50
CA ASP A 4 7.03 14.23 34.74
C ASP A 4 5.79 14.82 34.05
N GLY A 5 5.87 15.02 32.74
CA GLY A 5 4.74 15.43 31.90
C GLY A 5 4.02 14.20 31.35
N GLU A 6 2.69 14.21 31.36
CA GLU A 6 1.88 13.18 30.73
C GLU A 6 1.58 13.57 29.29
N LEU A 7 2.12 12.79 28.33
CA LEU A 7 1.85 12.96 26.91
C LEU A 7 0.85 11.89 26.46
N VAL A 8 -0.31 12.32 25.97
CA VAL A 8 -1.32 11.40 25.44
C VAL A 8 -1.36 11.55 23.92
N TYR A 9 -1.31 10.42 23.21
CA TYR A 9 -1.51 10.43 21.76
C TYR A 9 -2.44 9.31 21.30
N ARG A 10 -3.06 9.52 20.14
CA ARG A 10 -3.85 8.49 19.45
C ARG A 10 -3.69 8.62 17.94
N THR A 11 -3.83 7.52 17.23
CA THR A 11 -3.91 7.55 15.77
C THR A 11 -5.29 8.05 15.34
N THR A 12 -5.32 9.01 14.42
CA THR A 12 -6.54 9.54 13.82
C THR A 12 -6.52 9.37 12.31
N GLN A 13 -7.67 9.55 11.68
CA GLN A 13 -7.79 9.43 10.23
C GLN A 13 -7.39 10.73 9.55
N TRP A 14 -6.76 10.59 8.39
CA TRP A 14 -6.56 11.71 7.49
C TRP A 14 -7.90 12.13 6.88
N ASP A 15 -8.10 13.44 6.78
CA ASP A 15 -9.15 14.02 5.94
C ASP A 15 -8.64 14.05 4.48
N GLU A 16 -9.21 13.21 3.63
CA GLU A 16 -8.84 13.11 2.22
C GLU A 16 -9.06 14.44 1.47
N GLY A 17 -10.12 15.19 1.77
CA GLY A 17 -10.41 16.45 1.11
C GLY A 17 -9.39 17.54 1.45
N VAL A 18 -8.91 17.54 2.69
CA VAL A 18 -7.84 18.45 3.13
C VAL A 18 -6.51 18.11 2.44
N LEU A 19 -6.16 16.83 2.34
CA LEU A 19 -4.96 16.37 1.65
C LEU A 19 -4.98 16.67 0.15
N GLU A 20 -6.12 16.43 -0.51
CA GLU A 20 -6.31 16.75 -1.92
C GLU A 20 -6.16 18.24 -2.17
N SER A 21 -6.79 19.08 -1.33
CA SER A 21 -6.67 20.54 -1.42
C SER A 21 -5.23 21.02 -1.23
N ALA A 22 -4.48 20.36 -0.34
CA ALA A 22 -3.07 20.66 -0.09
C ALA A 22 -2.10 20.01 -1.10
N ARG A 23 -2.60 19.19 -2.05
CA ARG A 23 -1.80 18.37 -2.97
C ARG A 23 -0.77 17.51 -2.24
N LYS A 24 -1.20 16.85 -1.19
CA LYS A 24 -0.40 15.96 -0.36
C LYS A 24 -0.96 14.54 -0.37
N ILE A 25 -0.09 13.58 -0.10
CA ILE A 25 -0.45 12.17 0.09
C ILE A 25 0.05 11.76 1.48
N PRO A 26 -0.70 10.95 2.25
CA PRO A 26 -0.20 10.40 3.50
C PRO A 26 1.11 9.63 3.29
N ALA A 27 2.10 9.91 4.14
CA ALA A 27 3.36 9.16 4.24
C ALA A 27 3.47 8.40 5.57
N GLY A 28 2.41 8.41 6.37
CA GLY A 28 2.32 7.74 7.66
C GLY A 28 0.95 7.92 8.33
N PRO A 29 0.78 7.33 9.53
CA PRO A 29 -0.37 7.61 10.38
C PRO A 29 -0.41 9.09 10.79
N LEU A 30 -1.61 9.59 11.09
CA LEU A 30 -1.81 10.90 11.71
C LEU A 30 -1.91 10.71 13.22
N PHE A 31 -1.03 11.33 13.98
CA PHE A 31 -0.98 11.27 15.43
C PHE A 31 -1.59 12.53 16.03
N ASN A 32 -2.72 12.38 16.72
CA ASN A 32 -3.29 13.45 17.53
C ASN A 32 -2.63 13.41 18.90
N ILE A 33 -1.83 14.44 19.18
CA ILE A 33 -1.00 14.57 20.37
C ILE A 33 -1.60 15.65 21.25
N GLN A 34 -1.81 15.32 22.52
CA GLN A 34 -2.33 16.22 23.54
C GLN A 34 -1.35 16.24 24.70
N ASP A 35 -1.01 17.46 25.11
CA ASP A 35 -0.18 17.72 26.28
C ASP A 35 -0.97 18.64 27.20
N SER A 36 -0.78 18.44 28.50
CA SER A 36 -1.40 19.25 29.55
C SER A 36 -0.66 20.57 29.80
N GLU A 37 0.62 20.65 29.42
CA GLU A 37 1.48 21.82 29.69
C GLU A 37 2.13 22.44 28.43
N ASP A 38 1.78 21.98 27.21
CA ASP A 38 2.42 22.39 25.94
C ASP A 38 3.96 22.40 26.01
N ALA A 39 4.52 21.41 26.70
CA ALA A 39 5.95 21.26 26.93
C ALA A 39 6.68 20.60 25.74
N VAL A 40 5.95 20.00 24.80
CA VAL A 40 6.51 19.36 23.61
C VAL A 40 7.02 20.40 22.63
N SER A 41 8.35 20.55 22.53
CA SER A 41 9.00 21.44 21.57
C SER A 41 9.38 20.77 20.26
N GLN A 42 9.52 19.44 20.24
CA GLN A 42 10.04 18.71 19.09
C GLN A 42 9.45 17.29 19.02
N LEU A 43 9.13 16.84 17.79
CA LEU A 43 8.60 15.51 17.51
C LEU A 43 9.48 14.74 16.54
N HIS A 44 9.51 13.43 16.76
CA HIS A 44 10.25 12.46 15.96
C HIS A 44 9.24 11.49 15.34
N LEU A 45 8.88 11.73 14.07
CA LEU A 45 7.83 10.99 13.38
C LEU A 45 8.42 9.89 12.49
N PRO A 46 8.05 8.61 12.66
CA PRO A 46 8.64 7.51 11.91
C PRO A 46 8.21 7.48 10.44
N HIS A 47 9.14 7.15 9.54
CA HIS A 47 8.87 7.00 8.11
C HIS A 47 9.47 5.72 7.50
N CYS A 48 8.97 5.37 6.31
CA CYS A 48 9.40 4.16 5.58
C CYS A 48 10.36 4.45 4.41
N ALA A 49 10.61 5.72 4.09
CA ALA A 49 11.53 6.11 3.02
C ALA A 49 12.98 5.97 3.48
N LYS A 50 13.89 5.49 2.61
CA LYS A 50 15.34 5.56 2.90
C LYS A 50 15.84 6.99 2.65
N GLN A 51 16.80 7.47 3.42
CA GLN A 51 17.33 8.84 3.31
C GLN A 51 17.90 9.13 1.92
N SER A 52 18.53 8.13 1.28
CA SER A 52 19.05 8.21 -0.10
C SER A 52 17.98 8.17 -1.20
N SER A 53 16.71 7.92 -0.86
CA SER A 53 15.64 7.80 -1.83
C SER A 53 15.13 9.17 -2.28
N LEU A 54 14.51 9.24 -3.46
CA LEU A 54 13.81 10.46 -3.89
C LEU A 54 12.58 10.75 -3.01
N LEU A 55 12.08 9.75 -2.28
CA LEU A 55 10.91 9.89 -1.41
C LEU A 55 11.21 10.71 -0.15
N SER A 56 12.45 10.70 0.34
CA SER A 56 12.84 11.50 1.51
C SER A 56 12.84 13.01 1.22
N LYS A 57 13.14 13.41 -0.02
CA LYS A 57 13.17 14.82 -0.44
C LYS A 57 11.80 15.47 -0.56
N HIS A 58 10.77 14.65 -0.73
CA HIS A 58 9.38 15.08 -0.88
C HIS A 58 8.57 14.84 0.39
N LEU A 59 9.24 14.56 1.51
CA LEU A 59 8.62 14.32 2.80
C LEU A 59 8.47 15.65 3.55
N SER A 60 7.29 15.90 4.08
CA SER A 60 7.00 17.06 4.93
C SER A 60 6.14 16.65 6.10
N VAL A 61 6.04 17.51 7.11
CA VAL A 61 5.13 17.29 8.23
C VAL A 61 3.88 18.12 8.03
N ALA A 62 2.72 17.47 8.07
CA ALA A 62 1.45 18.17 8.19
C ALA A 62 1.13 18.40 9.66
N HIS A 63 0.66 19.60 9.94
CA HIS A 63 0.16 20.03 11.24
C HIS A 63 -1.27 20.50 11.07
N ILE A 64 -2.21 19.81 11.70
CA ILE A 64 -3.65 20.08 11.62
C ILE A 64 -4.11 20.58 12.98
N GLY A 65 -4.34 21.89 13.06
CA GLY A 65 -4.90 22.57 14.21
C GLY A 65 -6.25 23.22 13.89
N ASP A 66 -6.73 24.09 14.78
CA ASP A 66 -8.04 24.75 14.65
C ASP A 66 -8.18 25.61 13.38
N ASN A 67 -7.06 26.11 12.87
CA ASN A 67 -6.99 26.94 11.66
C ASN A 67 -6.86 26.11 10.36
N GLY A 68 -6.94 24.78 10.45
CA GLY A 68 -6.78 23.86 9.33
C GLY A 68 -5.37 23.27 9.21
N MET A 69 -5.06 22.72 8.03
CA MET A 69 -3.77 22.07 7.74
C MET A 69 -2.71 23.11 7.37
N SER A 70 -1.55 22.97 7.99
CA SER A 70 -0.32 23.70 7.68
C SER A 70 0.81 22.71 7.42
N ILE A 71 1.79 23.10 6.60
CA ILE A 71 2.96 22.27 6.29
C ILE A 71 4.15 22.83 7.05
N LEU A 72 4.76 22.00 7.89
CA LEU A 72 5.98 22.31 8.62
C LEU A 72 7.17 21.70 7.87
N GLU A 73 8.23 22.48 7.75
CA GLU A 73 9.50 22.01 7.19
C GLU A 73 10.23 21.16 8.25
N PRO A 74 10.66 19.94 7.88
CA PRO A 74 11.52 19.13 8.74
C PRO A 74 12.82 19.85 9.13
N VAL A 75 13.19 19.71 10.41
CA VAL A 75 14.53 20.10 10.89
C VAL A 75 15.57 19.10 10.38
N GLU A 76 15.24 17.81 10.46
CA GLU A 76 16.09 16.72 10.01
C GLU A 76 15.25 15.57 9.47
N ILE A 77 15.75 14.90 8.42
CA ILE A 77 15.16 13.66 7.90
C ILE A 77 16.27 12.60 7.93
N THR A 78 16.07 11.58 8.77
CA THR A 78 17.01 10.46 8.94
C THR A 78 16.59 9.27 8.08
N ASP A 79 17.13 8.07 8.34
CA ASP A 79 16.67 6.83 7.71
C ASP A 79 15.41 6.24 8.38
N THR A 80 15.05 6.71 9.57
CA THR A 80 13.98 6.10 10.38
C THR A 80 12.88 7.09 10.79
N HIS A 81 13.22 8.36 10.97
CA HIS A 81 12.29 9.38 11.46
C HIS A 81 12.60 10.78 10.92
N VAL A 82 11.56 11.61 10.90
CA VAL A 82 11.59 13.04 10.65
C VAL A 82 11.56 13.77 11.98
N VAL A 83 12.46 14.73 12.15
CA VAL A 83 12.48 15.64 13.28
C VAL A 83 11.83 16.96 12.88
N VAL A 84 10.89 17.45 13.69
CA VAL A 84 10.16 18.70 13.44
C VAL A 84 9.92 19.45 14.73
N ASP A 85 10.06 20.77 14.69
CA ASP A 85 9.73 21.63 15.81
C ASP A 85 8.21 21.84 15.90
N VAL A 86 7.68 21.72 17.12
CA VAL A 86 6.25 21.76 17.37
C VAL A 86 5.83 23.15 17.83
N PRO A 87 4.88 23.80 17.12
CA PRO A 87 4.37 25.10 17.55
C PRO A 87 3.40 25.00 18.73
N HIS A 88 2.57 23.96 18.78
CA HIS A 88 1.63 23.61 19.84
C HIS A 88 1.12 22.18 19.62
N CYS A 89 0.57 21.54 20.66
CA CYS A 89 0.06 20.18 20.55
C CYS A 89 -1.24 20.11 19.72
N SER A 90 -1.28 19.21 18.74
CA SER A 90 -2.42 18.98 17.85
C SER A 90 -2.22 17.68 17.05
N ALA A 91 -2.82 17.55 15.86
CA ALA A 91 -2.60 16.41 14.97
C ALA A 91 -1.41 16.62 14.03
N PHE A 92 -0.46 15.69 14.07
CA PHE A 92 0.77 15.68 13.27
C PHE A 92 0.89 14.40 12.45
N GLY A 93 1.28 14.51 11.20
CA GLY A 93 1.47 13.35 10.35
C GLY A 93 2.43 13.63 9.20
N LEU A 94 3.08 12.59 8.72
CA LEU A 94 3.96 12.72 7.57
C LEU A 94 3.15 12.71 6.28
N VAL A 95 3.53 13.60 5.36
CA VAL A 95 2.95 13.67 4.04
C VAL A 95 4.05 13.70 2.98
N TRP A 96 3.73 13.08 1.85
CA TRP A 96 4.46 13.22 0.61
C TRP A 96 3.82 14.28 -0.26
N ASP A 97 4.64 14.94 -1.08
CA ASP A 97 4.12 15.70 -2.20
C ASP A 97 3.32 14.77 -3.13
N MET A 98 2.16 15.25 -3.61
CA MET A 98 1.36 14.50 -4.58
C MET A 98 2.17 14.12 -5.83
N PHE A 99 3.19 14.92 -6.15
CA PHE A 99 4.23 14.70 -7.16
C PHE A 99 4.82 13.31 -7.18
N ILE A 100 4.93 12.62 -6.03
CA ILE A 100 5.44 11.26 -5.98
C ILE A 100 4.59 10.29 -6.82
N ARG A 101 3.25 10.48 -6.85
CA ARG A 101 2.35 9.70 -7.72
C ARG A 101 2.57 10.03 -9.19
N LEU A 102 2.71 11.31 -9.54
CA LEU A 102 2.87 11.71 -10.95
C LEU A 102 4.22 11.22 -11.49
N LEU A 103 5.25 11.26 -10.65
CA LEU A 103 6.57 10.70 -10.90
C LEU A 103 6.59 9.15 -10.87
N ASN A 104 5.54 8.51 -10.35
CA ASN A 104 5.41 7.07 -10.12
C ASN A 104 6.73 6.47 -9.64
N ILE A 105 7.25 7.04 -8.55
CA ILE A 105 8.55 6.70 -8.00
C ILE A 105 8.48 5.25 -7.50
N GLN A 106 8.91 4.29 -8.33
CA GLN A 106 9.02 2.87 -7.97
C GLN A 106 10.26 2.62 -7.09
N LYS A 107 10.38 3.37 -6.00
CA LYS A 107 11.41 3.14 -5.01
C LYS A 107 10.84 2.24 -3.92
N PRO A 108 11.54 1.16 -3.55
CA PRO A 108 11.10 0.35 -2.44
C PRO A 108 11.10 1.19 -1.16
N ILE A 109 10.05 1.04 -0.39
CA ILE A 109 9.96 1.54 0.98
C ILE A 109 10.23 0.39 1.96
N SER A 110 10.55 0.73 3.20
CA SER A 110 10.58 -0.22 4.29
C SER A 110 9.14 -0.66 4.62
N GLY A 111 8.86 -1.93 4.40
CA GLY A 111 7.56 -2.55 4.66
C GLY A 111 7.65 -3.56 5.80
N GLN A 112 6.48 -4.07 6.19
CA GLN A 112 6.34 -5.15 7.15
C GLN A 112 5.29 -6.16 6.70
N VAL A 113 5.55 -7.44 6.99
CA VAL A 113 4.61 -8.55 6.85
C VAL A 113 4.14 -8.97 8.23
N LEU A 114 2.83 -8.89 8.48
CA LEU A 114 2.23 -9.32 9.75
C LEU A 114 1.35 -10.54 9.54
N LEU A 115 1.48 -11.50 10.46
CA LEU A 115 0.78 -12.77 10.42
C LEU A 115 -0.18 -12.90 11.60
N PHE A 116 -1.43 -13.23 11.30
CA PHE A 116 -2.47 -13.45 12.30
C PHE A 116 -3.18 -14.79 12.06
N HIS A 117 -3.03 -15.70 13.01
CA HIS A 117 -3.69 -17.01 12.99
C HIS A 117 -5.06 -16.92 13.64
N ARG A 118 -6.09 -17.41 12.93
CA ARG A 118 -7.44 -17.58 13.44
C ARG A 118 -7.80 -19.06 13.42
N PRO A 119 -7.78 -19.75 14.58
CA PRO A 119 -8.25 -21.12 14.65
C PRO A 119 -9.77 -21.15 14.43
N THR A 120 -10.24 -21.96 13.48
CA THR A 120 -11.67 -22.25 13.31
C THR A 120 -11.92 -23.75 13.42
N LYS A 121 -13.17 -24.16 13.68
CA LYS A 121 -13.54 -25.58 13.87
C LYS A 121 -13.26 -26.48 12.66
N GLN A 122 -13.17 -25.92 11.46
CA GLN A 122 -13.10 -26.68 10.20
C GLN A 122 -11.84 -26.36 9.38
N SER A 123 -11.15 -25.25 9.65
CA SER A 123 -9.91 -24.89 8.96
C SER A 123 -9.07 -23.92 9.79
N ARG A 124 -7.78 -23.84 9.48
CA ARG A 124 -6.91 -22.81 10.07
C ARG A 124 -6.84 -21.67 9.06
N LYS A 125 -7.24 -20.48 9.50
CA LYS A 125 -7.18 -19.27 8.67
C LYS A 125 -5.98 -18.46 9.09
N LEU A 126 -5.10 -18.15 8.15
CA LEU A 126 -3.95 -17.29 8.36
C LEU A 126 -4.14 -16.01 7.54
N ASN A 127 -4.20 -14.88 8.22
CA ASN A 127 -4.27 -13.57 7.60
C ASN A 127 -2.87 -13.00 7.48
N VAL A 128 -2.55 -12.52 6.28
CA VAL A 128 -1.26 -11.91 5.97
C VAL A 128 -1.48 -10.47 5.57
N PHE A 129 -0.81 -9.55 6.25
CA PHE A 129 -0.86 -8.12 5.99
C PHE A 129 0.45 -7.65 5.39
N LEU A 130 0.38 -6.94 4.28
CA LEU A 130 1.49 -6.17 3.74
C LEU A 130 1.24 -4.70 4.04
N LEU A 131 2.05 -4.11 4.93
CA LEU A 131 1.87 -2.74 5.41
C LEU A 131 3.21 -1.98 5.36
N PRO A 132 3.20 -0.64 5.32
CA PRO A 132 4.38 0.17 5.60
C PRO A 132 4.91 -0.07 7.02
N GLU A 133 6.23 -0.03 7.23
CA GLU A 133 6.87 -0.27 8.55
C GLU A 133 6.44 0.75 9.63
N ASN A 134 6.06 1.97 9.24
CA ASN A 134 5.60 3.02 10.16
C ASN A 134 4.11 2.91 10.55
N VAL A 135 3.42 1.84 10.15
CA VAL A 135 2.10 1.49 10.70
C VAL A 135 2.28 0.81 12.07
N PRO A 136 1.69 1.32 13.16
CA PRO A 136 1.89 0.73 14.49
C PRO A 136 1.26 -0.67 14.61
N LEU A 137 2.04 -1.67 15.03
CA LEU A 137 1.56 -3.04 15.24
C LEU A 137 0.38 -3.11 16.22
N GLN A 138 0.38 -2.29 17.27
CA GLN A 138 -0.68 -2.32 18.28
C GLN A 138 -2.04 -1.89 17.72
N GLU A 139 -2.07 -0.96 16.77
CA GLU A 139 -3.30 -0.53 16.07
C GLU A 139 -3.87 -1.67 15.22
N VAL A 140 -2.99 -2.38 14.48
CA VAL A 140 -3.40 -3.54 13.67
C VAL A 140 -3.90 -4.67 14.58
N LYS A 141 -3.16 -4.98 15.66
CA LYS A 141 -3.52 -6.03 16.62
C LYS A 141 -4.84 -5.75 17.31
N GLY A 142 -5.09 -4.49 17.70
CA GLY A 142 -6.34 -4.06 18.32
C GLY A 142 -7.57 -4.30 17.46
N GLN A 143 -7.43 -4.32 16.13
CA GLN A 143 -8.52 -4.60 15.19
C GLN A 143 -8.68 -6.08 14.83
N GLN A 144 -7.68 -6.92 15.14
CA GLN A 144 -7.74 -8.35 14.85
C GLN A 144 -8.36 -9.13 16.02
N GLU A 145 -9.65 -8.92 16.27
CA GLU A 145 -10.39 -9.70 17.26
C GLU A 145 -10.31 -11.21 16.95
N ASN A 146 -10.14 -12.01 18.01
CA ASN A 146 -10.07 -13.48 17.97
C ASN A 146 -8.96 -14.04 17.08
N ALA A 147 -7.88 -13.29 16.84
CA ALA A 147 -6.70 -13.75 16.14
C ALA A 147 -5.46 -13.71 17.04
N GLU A 148 -4.62 -14.72 16.88
CA GLU A 148 -3.31 -14.81 17.52
C GLU A 148 -2.27 -14.19 16.58
N TYR A 149 -1.54 -13.19 17.08
CA TYR A 149 -0.40 -12.65 16.36
C TYR A 149 0.77 -13.64 16.42
N ILE A 150 1.34 -13.95 15.26
CA ILE A 150 2.55 -14.78 15.16
C ILE A 150 3.76 -13.85 15.10
N GLU A 151 4.62 -13.95 16.11
CA GLU A 151 5.87 -13.18 16.14
C GLU A 151 6.84 -13.74 15.10
N ALA A 152 7.06 -12.99 14.03
CA ALA A 152 7.96 -13.33 12.94
C ALA A 152 8.84 -12.11 12.59
N PRO A 153 10.03 -12.32 11.99
CA PRO A 153 10.79 -11.25 11.38
C PRO A 153 9.92 -10.58 10.30
N SER A 154 9.39 -9.39 10.57
CA SER A 154 8.36 -8.78 9.71
C SER A 154 8.92 -7.92 8.60
N ARG A 155 10.13 -7.37 8.76
CA ARG A 155 10.69 -6.33 7.89
C ARG A 155 10.94 -6.83 6.45
N CYS A 156 10.47 -6.07 5.46
CA CYS A 156 10.68 -6.35 4.05
C CYS A 156 10.81 -5.04 3.22
N GLN A 157 10.91 -5.17 1.89
CA GLN A 157 10.90 -4.03 0.97
C GLN A 157 9.70 -4.12 0.04
N LEU A 158 8.86 -3.09 0.03
CA LEU A 158 7.63 -3.07 -0.76
C LEU A 158 7.61 -1.85 -1.69
N ILE A 159 7.05 -2.03 -2.88
CA ILE A 159 6.91 -0.98 -3.90
C ILE A 159 5.44 -0.66 -4.07
N GLN A 160 5.10 0.62 -4.01
CA GLN A 160 3.72 1.09 -4.17
C GLN A 160 3.12 0.67 -5.53
N ASP A 161 1.84 0.32 -5.52
CA ASP A 161 1.01 -0.12 -6.64
C ASP A 161 1.50 -1.41 -7.33
N GLN A 162 2.58 -2.02 -6.84
CA GLN A 162 3.13 -3.26 -7.37
C GLN A 162 2.30 -4.46 -6.90
N PRO A 163 1.94 -5.40 -7.80
CA PRO A 163 1.26 -6.62 -7.42
C PRO A 163 2.22 -7.61 -6.73
N TYR A 164 1.77 -8.15 -5.61
CA TYR A 164 2.40 -9.25 -4.89
C TYR A 164 1.48 -10.47 -4.91
N SER A 165 2.07 -11.66 -4.75
CA SER A 165 1.36 -12.92 -4.53
C SER A 165 1.90 -13.64 -3.31
N LEU A 166 1.10 -14.56 -2.76
CA LEU A 166 1.55 -15.48 -1.73
C LEU A 166 1.73 -16.89 -2.29
N HIS A 167 2.77 -17.55 -1.81
CA HIS A 167 3.03 -18.95 -2.03
C HIS A 167 3.10 -19.68 -0.68
N CYS A 168 2.35 -20.76 -0.55
CA CYS A 168 2.34 -21.65 0.60
C CYS A 168 1.93 -23.06 0.13
N SER A 169 2.86 -24.01 0.15
CA SER A 169 2.68 -25.37 -0.36
C SER A 169 1.64 -26.17 0.40
N GLU A 170 1.50 -25.90 1.69
CA GLU A 170 0.62 -26.62 2.60
C GLU A 170 -0.83 -26.10 2.54
N SER A 171 -1.04 -25.00 1.82
CA SER A 171 -2.35 -24.39 1.66
C SER A 171 -3.16 -25.04 0.54
N TYR A 172 -4.46 -25.24 0.79
CA TYR A 172 -5.39 -25.65 -0.26
C TYR A 172 -6.07 -24.43 -0.91
N ARG A 173 -5.94 -23.23 -0.33
CA ARG A 173 -6.54 -22.00 -0.85
C ARG A 173 -5.83 -20.75 -0.35
N ILE A 174 -5.52 -19.84 -1.29
CA ILE A 174 -5.01 -18.49 -1.04
C ILE A 174 -5.92 -17.49 -1.76
N GLN A 175 -6.35 -16.43 -1.07
CA GLN A 175 -7.17 -15.37 -1.66
C GLN A 175 -6.78 -13.97 -1.16
N PRO A 176 -6.74 -12.95 -2.03
CA PRO A 176 -6.76 -13.07 -3.48
C PRO A 176 -5.50 -13.76 -4.02
N GLN A 177 -5.47 -14.12 -5.29
CA GLN A 177 -4.27 -14.70 -5.94
C GLN A 177 -3.13 -13.68 -6.04
N ARG A 178 -3.49 -12.41 -6.30
CA ARG A 178 -2.59 -11.27 -6.33
C ARG A 178 -3.28 -10.05 -5.74
N ALA A 179 -2.51 -9.20 -5.09
CA ALA A 179 -2.97 -7.92 -4.58
C ALA A 179 -1.88 -6.86 -4.78
N SER A 180 -2.28 -5.65 -5.15
CA SER A 180 -1.35 -4.51 -5.19
C SER A 180 -1.04 -4.02 -3.78
N PHE A 181 0.21 -3.62 -3.55
CA PHE A 181 0.61 -2.98 -2.32
C PHE A 181 0.29 -1.49 -2.38
N ASP A 182 -0.59 -1.03 -1.50
CA ASP A 182 -0.97 0.37 -1.38
C ASP A 182 -0.54 0.91 -0.02
N PHE A 183 -0.31 2.21 0.08
CA PHE A 183 -0.07 2.86 1.37
C PHE A 183 -1.36 2.89 2.20
N LYS A 184 -1.50 1.94 3.13
CA LYS A 184 -2.66 1.83 4.03
C LYS A 184 -2.27 2.22 5.45
N TYR A 185 -2.65 3.43 5.86
CA TYR A 185 -2.38 3.96 7.20
C TYR A 185 -3.58 3.91 8.15
N GLY A 186 -4.64 3.17 7.78
CA GLY A 186 -5.87 3.05 8.57
C GLY A 186 -7.01 3.90 8.01
N PRO A 187 -8.14 4.01 8.74
CA PRO A 187 -8.38 3.41 10.05
C PRO A 187 -8.52 1.89 9.99
N ASN A 188 -8.99 1.34 8.87
CA ASN A 188 -9.36 -0.07 8.78
C ASN A 188 -8.20 -0.87 8.18
N TYR A 189 -7.58 -1.73 9.00
CA TYR A 189 -6.54 -2.63 8.52
C TYR A 189 -7.16 -3.95 8.08
N HIS A 190 -7.26 -4.13 6.77
CA HIS A 190 -7.72 -5.38 6.16
C HIS A 190 -6.55 -6.26 5.74
N PRO A 191 -6.66 -7.60 5.89
CA PRO A 191 -5.62 -8.51 5.44
C PRO A 191 -5.43 -8.38 3.93
N THR A 192 -4.18 -8.32 3.49
CA THR A 192 -3.84 -8.31 2.06
C THR A 192 -4.14 -9.66 1.44
N PHE A 193 -3.91 -10.74 2.20
CA PHE A 193 -4.21 -12.10 1.80
C PHE A 193 -4.77 -12.94 2.95
N GLU A 194 -5.53 -13.95 2.58
CA GLU A 194 -6.04 -15.02 3.42
C GLU A 194 -5.52 -16.36 2.89
N ILE A 195 -4.82 -17.11 3.75
CA ILE A 195 -4.41 -18.48 3.50
C ILE A 195 -5.34 -19.40 4.32
N ARG A 196 -5.83 -20.48 3.69
CA ARG A 196 -6.54 -21.55 4.39
C ARG A 196 -5.73 -22.83 4.37
N LEU A 197 -5.52 -23.36 5.57
CA LEU A 197 -4.77 -24.59 5.84
C LEU A 197 -5.72 -25.63 6.45
N THR A 198 -5.39 -26.91 6.28
CA THR A 198 -6.12 -27.98 6.96
C THR A 198 -5.77 -27.97 8.44
N THR A 199 -6.63 -28.56 9.28
CA THR A 199 -6.37 -28.66 10.73
C THR A 199 -5.20 -29.57 11.08
N SER A 200 -4.83 -30.48 10.17
CA SER A 200 -3.68 -31.38 10.28
C SER A 200 -2.34 -30.71 9.96
N THR A 201 -2.33 -29.47 9.46
CA THR A 201 -1.08 -28.76 9.14
C THR A 201 -0.47 -28.23 10.44
N GLU A 202 0.69 -28.78 10.80
CA GLU A 202 1.50 -28.39 11.96
C GLU A 202 2.57 -27.36 11.60
N GLU A 203 3.04 -27.36 10.36
CA GLU A 203 4.05 -26.42 9.86
C GLU A 203 3.62 -25.91 8.49
N ALA A 204 3.88 -24.64 8.19
CA ALA A 204 3.61 -24.06 6.89
C ALA A 204 4.66 -22.99 6.54
N THR A 205 5.10 -22.97 5.29
CA THR A 205 6.02 -21.92 4.83
C THR A 205 5.25 -20.90 4.01
N VAL A 206 5.31 -19.63 4.42
CA VAL A 206 4.65 -18.51 3.75
C VAL A 206 5.69 -17.67 3.06
N THR A 207 5.54 -17.51 1.74
CA THR A 207 6.44 -16.69 0.92
C THR A 207 5.63 -15.61 0.21
N VAL A 208 6.01 -14.35 0.42
CA VAL A 208 5.54 -13.20 -0.37
C VAL A 208 6.44 -13.07 -1.59
N GLN A 209 5.83 -13.10 -2.77
CA GLN A 209 6.51 -13.01 -4.05
C GLN A 209 6.16 -11.70 -4.75
N ASP A 210 7.16 -11.11 -5.40
CA ASP A 210 6.96 -9.97 -6.29
C ASP A 210 6.33 -10.39 -7.63
N GLN A 211 6.11 -9.41 -8.51
CA GLN A 211 5.51 -9.62 -9.83
C GLN A 211 6.33 -10.53 -10.77
N GLU A 212 7.63 -10.68 -10.50
CA GLU A 212 8.55 -11.55 -11.25
C GLU A 212 8.63 -12.96 -10.63
N GLY A 213 7.93 -13.20 -9.52
CA GLY A 213 7.96 -14.45 -8.76
C GLY A 213 9.16 -14.57 -7.82
N LYS A 214 9.92 -13.50 -7.61
CA LYS A 214 11.06 -13.51 -6.67
C LYS A 214 10.54 -13.36 -5.24
N PRO A 215 11.14 -14.06 -4.27
CA PRO A 215 10.76 -13.92 -2.86
C PRO A 215 11.13 -12.52 -2.36
N ALA A 216 10.12 -11.76 -1.94
CA ALA A 216 10.28 -10.48 -1.25
C ALA A 216 10.38 -10.67 0.28
N TRP A 217 9.81 -11.76 0.78
CA TRP A 217 9.83 -12.17 2.18
C TRP A 217 9.42 -13.64 2.30
N ASP A 218 10.01 -14.39 3.22
CA ASP A 218 9.64 -15.77 3.52
C ASP A 218 9.79 -16.08 5.01
N TYR A 219 8.92 -16.95 5.52
CA TYR A 219 8.98 -17.39 6.90
C TYR A 219 8.33 -18.76 7.07
N HIS A 220 8.95 -19.58 7.90
CA HIS A 220 8.46 -20.89 8.31
C HIS A 220 7.70 -20.77 9.62
N ILE A 221 6.43 -21.18 9.63
CA ILE A 221 5.51 -21.03 10.76
C ILE A 221 5.24 -22.40 11.36
N GLU A 222 5.45 -22.50 12.67
CA GLU A 222 4.94 -23.59 13.49
C GLU A 222 3.53 -23.24 13.99
N LEU A 223 2.58 -24.11 13.69
CA LEU A 223 1.17 -23.91 13.94
C LEU A 223 0.73 -24.88 15.05
N PRO A 224 0.40 -24.40 16.26
CA PRO A 224 0.13 -25.27 17.41
C PRO A 224 -0.99 -26.26 17.07
N ALA A 225 -0.80 -27.54 17.36
CA ALA A 225 -1.81 -28.56 17.08
C ALA A 225 -3.14 -28.16 17.72
N SER A 226 -4.26 -28.39 17.03
CA SER A 226 -5.57 -28.21 17.66
C SER A 226 -5.64 -29.18 18.83
N SER A 227 -5.48 -28.68 20.05
CA SER A 227 -5.71 -29.48 21.24
C SER A 227 -7.16 -29.93 21.18
N SER A 228 -7.36 -31.21 20.88
CA SER A 228 -8.62 -31.86 21.23
C SER A 228 -8.81 -31.62 22.72
N PRO A 229 -9.99 -31.21 23.21
CA PRO A 229 -10.21 -31.15 24.63
C PRO A 229 -9.91 -32.56 25.15
N ALA A 230 -8.83 -32.69 25.92
CA ALA A 230 -8.51 -33.91 26.63
C ALA A 230 -9.79 -34.29 27.35
N LEU A 231 -10.29 -35.49 27.08
CA LEU A 231 -11.45 -36.08 27.73
C LEU A 231 -11.19 -35.97 29.22
N SER A 232 -11.75 -34.93 29.84
CA SER A 232 -11.67 -34.72 31.27
C SER A 232 -12.57 -35.80 31.83
N THR A 233 -11.94 -36.87 32.30
CA THR A 233 -12.58 -37.92 33.07
C THR A 233 -13.44 -37.24 34.13
N PRO A 234 -14.76 -37.46 34.18
CA PRO A 234 -15.57 -36.90 35.25
C PRO A 234 -15.09 -37.52 36.57
N PRO A 235 -15.01 -36.74 37.66
CA PRO A 235 -14.73 -37.29 38.97
C PRO A 235 -15.84 -38.28 39.37
N PRO A 236 -15.53 -39.29 40.21
CA PRO A 236 -16.48 -40.32 40.57
C PRO A 236 -17.69 -39.72 41.28
N VAL A 237 -18.87 -40.14 40.82
CA VAL A 237 -20.17 -39.83 41.44
C VAL A 237 -20.19 -40.43 42.83
N ASN A 238 -20.37 -39.60 43.86
CA ASN A 238 -20.67 -40.06 45.20
C ASN A 238 -22.19 -39.95 45.42
N GLU A 239 -22.85 -41.09 45.49
CA GLU A 239 -24.27 -41.22 45.87
C GLU A 239 -24.46 -40.88 47.36
N THR A 240 -25.34 -39.93 47.69
CA THR A 240 -26.32 -40.15 48.77
C THR A 240 -27.50 -39.17 48.73
N ALA A 241 -28.70 -39.77 48.64
CA ALA A 241 -30.01 -39.34 49.17
C ALA A 241 -30.70 -38.08 48.61
N TRP A 242 -32.02 -37.94 48.56
CA TRP A 242 -33.21 -38.82 48.56
C TRP A 242 -34.42 -37.86 48.37
N PHE A 243 -35.11 -37.94 47.21
CA PHE A 243 -36.57 -37.76 46.93
C PHE A 243 -37.29 -36.39 47.12
N PRO A 244 -38.54 -36.20 46.60
CA PRO A 244 -39.34 -37.02 45.67
C PRO A 244 -39.92 -36.26 44.44
N ALA A 245 -40.61 -37.03 43.60
CA ALA A 245 -41.28 -36.72 42.33
C ALA A 245 -42.68 -36.08 42.44
N GLU A 246 -43.10 -35.40 41.37
CA GLU A 246 -44.46 -35.30 40.78
C GLU A 246 -44.23 -34.85 39.31
N GLU A 247 -44.39 -35.67 38.28
CA GLU A 247 -45.61 -36.12 37.56
C GLU A 247 -46.34 -35.02 36.76
N ILE A 248 -46.99 -35.44 35.67
CA ILE A 248 -47.76 -34.72 34.62
C ILE A 248 -46.91 -34.49 33.34
N ALA A 249 -46.80 -35.46 32.44
CA ALA A 249 -47.80 -35.99 31.47
C ALA A 249 -47.89 -35.17 30.17
N THR A 250 -47.57 -35.86 29.05
CA THR A 250 -48.15 -35.79 27.69
C THR A 250 -48.41 -34.41 27.07
N THR A 251 -48.04 -34.15 25.82
CA THR A 251 -48.75 -34.72 24.66
C THR A 251 -47.93 -34.48 23.39
N ALA A 252 -47.90 -35.50 22.54
CA ALA A 252 -47.30 -35.51 21.21
C ALA A 252 -48.20 -34.84 20.15
N LEU A 253 -47.60 -34.42 19.03
CA LEU A 253 -47.91 -34.78 17.63
C LEU A 253 -47.36 -33.69 16.69
N SER A 254 -46.51 -34.07 15.73
CA SER A 254 -46.86 -34.17 14.29
C SER A 254 -47.04 -32.78 13.65
N THR A 255 -46.29 -32.38 12.63
CA THR A 255 -46.40 -32.94 11.26
C THR A 255 -45.28 -32.36 10.38
N GLN A 256 -44.52 -33.22 9.70
CA GLN A 256 -43.99 -33.00 8.33
C GLN A 256 -44.88 -33.85 7.37
N PRO A 257 -44.87 -33.74 6.01
CA PRO A 257 -43.75 -33.38 5.13
C PRO A 257 -44.13 -32.76 3.74
N LEU A 258 -43.17 -32.84 2.79
CA LEU A 258 -43.26 -32.92 1.30
C LEU A 258 -42.92 -31.62 0.53
N ALA A 259 -41.71 -31.50 -0.08
CA ALA A 259 -41.26 -31.91 -1.44
C ALA A 259 -41.75 -30.91 -2.53
N THR A 260 -41.08 -30.60 -3.66
CA THR A 260 -40.15 -31.32 -4.55
C THR A 260 -39.55 -30.31 -5.56
N GLU A 261 -38.36 -30.59 -6.11
CA GLU A 261 -37.84 -30.28 -7.48
C GLU A 261 -37.79 -28.81 -7.99
N ALA A 262 -36.84 -28.37 -8.83
CA ALA A 262 -36.07 -29.10 -9.83
C ALA A 262 -34.69 -28.45 -10.13
N ALA A 263 -33.74 -29.29 -10.50
CA ALA A 263 -32.53 -28.94 -11.21
C ALA A 263 -32.81 -28.65 -12.68
N SER A 264 -32.02 -27.78 -13.31
CA SER A 264 -31.78 -27.81 -14.76
C SER A 264 -30.40 -27.23 -15.07
N LEU A 265 -29.59 -28.07 -15.71
CA LEU A 265 -28.26 -27.85 -16.27
C LEU A 265 -28.35 -27.24 -17.70
N PRO A 266 -27.23 -26.95 -18.39
CA PRO A 266 -27.03 -25.73 -19.19
C PRO A 266 -27.16 -25.94 -20.71
N VAL A 267 -27.23 -24.83 -21.45
CA VAL A 267 -27.23 -24.80 -22.93
C VAL A 267 -26.23 -23.72 -23.43
N PRO A 268 -25.50 -23.93 -24.55
CA PRO A 268 -24.17 -23.35 -24.77
C PRO A 268 -24.10 -22.14 -25.73
N ALA A 269 -22.94 -21.48 -25.62
CA ALA A 269 -22.14 -20.77 -26.63
C ALA A 269 -22.84 -19.97 -27.74
N ARG A 270 -22.58 -18.64 -27.74
CA ARG A 270 -22.15 -17.94 -28.97
C ARG A 270 -21.02 -16.96 -28.69
N ASP A 271 -20.05 -17.10 -29.57
CA ASP A 271 -18.86 -16.32 -29.87
C ASP A 271 -19.23 -14.90 -30.31
N GLU A 272 -18.60 -13.86 -29.72
CA GLU A 272 -18.37 -12.55 -30.35
C GLU A 272 -17.18 -11.82 -29.69
N GLY A 273 -16.14 -11.58 -30.49
CA GLY A 273 -15.43 -10.29 -30.55
C GLY A 273 -14.30 -10.02 -29.54
N PRO A 274 -13.06 -9.77 -29.99
CA PRO A 274 -11.95 -9.40 -29.12
C PRO A 274 -11.97 -7.88 -28.89
N ASP A 275 -12.19 -7.44 -27.66
CA ASP A 275 -12.00 -6.02 -27.35
C ASP A 275 -11.30 -5.77 -26.01
N SER A 276 -10.22 -4.98 -26.11
CA SER A 276 -9.73 -4.04 -25.11
C SER A 276 -9.33 -4.59 -23.72
N ARG A 277 -8.38 -5.53 -23.67
CA ARG A 277 -7.57 -5.76 -22.46
C ARG A 277 -6.12 -6.04 -22.81
N ARG A 278 -5.29 -4.99 -22.79
CA ARG A 278 -3.83 -5.03 -22.55
C ARG A 278 -3.28 -3.61 -22.73
N HIS A 279 -3.08 -2.86 -21.65
CA HIS A 279 -1.97 -1.90 -21.52
C HIS A 279 -1.82 -1.54 -20.04
N ASN A 280 -1.27 -2.47 -19.25
CA ASN A 280 -0.51 -2.12 -18.06
C ASN A 280 0.41 -3.30 -17.66
N LEU A 281 1.36 -3.60 -18.54
CA LEU A 281 2.53 -4.42 -18.19
C LEU A 281 3.71 -3.47 -18.07
N GLN A 282 4.32 -3.38 -16.89
CA GLN A 282 5.65 -2.81 -16.74
C GLN A 282 6.57 -3.41 -17.80
N ARG A 283 7.15 -2.57 -18.65
CA ARG A 283 8.14 -3.01 -19.64
C ARG A 283 9.52 -3.04 -19.00
N THR A 284 10.11 -4.23 -18.96
CA THR A 284 11.53 -4.45 -18.70
C THR A 284 12.39 -3.72 -19.76
N PRO A 285 13.64 -3.33 -19.45
CA PRO A 285 14.52 -2.59 -20.37
C PRO A 285 14.75 -3.28 -21.74
N ALA A 286 14.55 -4.60 -21.80
CA ALA A 286 14.65 -5.40 -23.03
C ALA A 286 13.56 -5.09 -24.07
N PHE A 287 12.41 -4.52 -23.65
CA PHE A 287 11.25 -4.24 -24.50
C PHE A 287 10.99 -2.75 -24.76
N LEU A 288 11.97 -1.89 -24.45
CA LEU A 288 11.83 -0.46 -24.72
C LEU A 288 11.76 -0.21 -26.24
N GLY A 289 10.73 0.55 -26.67
CA GLY A 289 10.56 0.97 -28.06
C GLY A 289 11.72 1.85 -28.53
N LYS A 290 11.90 1.99 -29.85
CA LYS A 290 13.01 2.78 -30.45
C LYS A 290 13.12 4.18 -29.85
N GLU A 291 11.99 4.87 -29.73
CA GLU A 291 11.93 6.25 -29.22
C GLU A 291 12.11 6.32 -27.69
N GLU A 292 11.67 5.30 -26.94
CA GLU A 292 11.92 5.20 -25.49
C GLU A 292 13.43 5.06 -25.22
N LYS A 293 14.13 4.22 -25.98
CA LYS A 293 15.59 4.05 -25.84
C LYS A 293 16.36 5.34 -26.12
N LYS A 294 15.97 6.08 -27.17
CA LYS A 294 16.58 7.38 -27.49
C LYS A 294 16.36 8.39 -26.37
N LEU A 295 15.11 8.54 -25.93
CA LEU A 295 14.74 9.48 -24.88
C LEU A 295 15.44 9.15 -23.55
N PHE A 296 15.55 7.87 -23.21
CA PHE A 296 16.28 7.41 -22.03
C PHE A 296 17.77 7.74 -22.11
N SER A 297 18.40 7.58 -23.27
CA SER A 297 19.82 7.89 -23.49
C SER A 297 20.12 9.38 -23.29
N VAL A 298 19.27 10.27 -23.81
CA VAL A 298 19.49 11.72 -23.73
C VAL A 298 19.04 12.35 -22.42
N ARG A 299 18.42 11.55 -21.53
CA ARG A 299 17.72 12.02 -20.33
C ARG A 299 18.55 12.98 -19.48
N LYS A 300 19.79 12.61 -19.18
CA LYS A 300 20.68 13.42 -18.32
C LYS A 300 20.93 14.79 -18.92
N GLU A 301 21.21 14.85 -20.22
CA GLU A 301 21.50 16.10 -20.92
C GLU A 301 20.25 16.96 -21.12
N PHE A 302 19.09 16.33 -21.41
CA PHE A 302 17.80 17.02 -21.44
C PHE A 302 17.54 17.71 -20.09
N ILE A 303 17.67 16.98 -18.98
CA ILE A 303 17.45 17.52 -17.63
C ILE A 303 18.41 18.69 -17.33
N ASN A 304 19.65 18.65 -17.81
CA ASN A 304 20.63 19.70 -17.51
C ASN A 304 20.48 20.95 -18.36
N ARG A 305 20.05 20.81 -19.63
CA ARG A 305 20.17 21.89 -20.63
C ARG A 305 18.84 22.51 -21.05
N VAL A 306 17.72 21.82 -20.86
CA VAL A 306 16.42 22.35 -21.26
C VAL A 306 16.05 23.60 -20.44
N SER A 307 15.55 24.62 -21.13
CA SER A 307 15.10 25.87 -20.51
C SER A 307 13.69 25.74 -19.93
N THR A 308 13.33 26.63 -19.01
CA THR A 308 11.99 26.66 -18.40
C THR A 308 10.89 26.97 -19.42
N SER A 309 11.16 27.79 -20.43
CA SER A 309 10.20 28.12 -21.49
C SER A 309 9.90 26.90 -22.36
N VAL A 310 10.94 26.19 -22.82
CA VAL A 310 10.78 24.97 -23.62
C VAL A 310 10.03 23.90 -22.82
N LEU A 311 10.32 23.73 -21.53
CA LEU A 311 9.56 22.80 -20.68
C LEU A 311 8.07 23.15 -20.62
N LYS A 312 7.71 24.43 -20.53
CA LYS A 312 6.31 24.87 -20.53
C LYS A 312 5.64 24.55 -21.86
N ASP A 313 6.28 24.91 -22.98
CA ASP A 313 5.72 24.67 -24.31
C ASP A 313 5.57 23.17 -24.60
N LEU A 314 6.51 22.35 -24.11
CA LEU A 314 6.41 20.89 -24.18
C LEU A 314 5.23 20.35 -23.37
N LEU A 315 5.03 20.84 -22.15
CA LEU A 315 3.89 20.44 -21.32
C LEU A 315 2.56 20.81 -21.98
N ASP A 316 2.46 22.01 -22.56
CA ASP A 316 1.27 22.46 -23.29
C ASP A 316 0.95 21.53 -24.48
N VAL A 317 1.97 21.13 -25.25
CA VAL A 317 1.81 20.16 -26.36
C VAL A 317 1.40 18.79 -25.84
N LEU A 318 2.00 18.30 -24.76
CA LEU A 318 1.64 17.00 -24.17
C LEU A 318 0.20 16.99 -23.64
N LEU A 319 -0.29 18.12 -23.11
CA LEU A 319 -1.67 18.28 -22.66
C LEU A 319 -2.63 18.30 -23.87
N GLN A 320 -2.26 19.04 -24.93
CA GLN A 320 -3.04 19.11 -26.16
C GLN A 320 -3.20 17.74 -26.83
N GLU A 321 -2.12 16.96 -26.90
CA GLU A 321 -2.10 15.60 -27.46
C GLU A 321 -2.71 14.55 -26.51
N ARG A 322 -3.27 14.98 -25.35
CA ARG A 322 -3.84 14.13 -24.31
C ARG A 322 -2.89 13.05 -23.80
N VAL A 323 -1.59 13.30 -23.90
CA VAL A 323 -0.57 12.46 -23.27
C VAL A 323 -0.65 12.66 -21.76
N ILE A 324 -0.85 13.90 -21.30
CA ILE A 324 -0.99 14.24 -19.89
C ILE A 324 -2.37 14.84 -19.61
N ASN A 325 -2.84 14.70 -18.37
CA ASN A 325 -4.07 15.36 -17.91
C ASN A 325 -3.78 16.71 -17.24
N SER A 326 -4.83 17.50 -16.94
CA SER A 326 -4.69 18.81 -16.31
C SER A 326 -4.07 18.76 -14.91
N GLY A 327 -4.34 17.70 -14.14
CA GLY A 327 -3.71 17.49 -12.83
C GLY A 327 -2.20 17.27 -12.96
N GLU A 328 -1.78 16.30 -13.79
CA GLU A 328 -0.38 16.00 -14.10
C GLU A 328 0.38 17.25 -14.61
N MET A 329 -0.27 18.06 -15.45
CA MET A 329 0.26 19.32 -15.96
C MET A 329 0.54 20.31 -14.83
N GLU A 330 -0.47 20.63 -14.02
CA GLU A 330 -0.35 21.60 -12.93
C GLU A 330 0.72 21.17 -11.91
N ASP A 331 0.75 19.87 -11.62
CA ASP A 331 1.69 19.28 -10.69
C ASP A 331 3.14 19.44 -11.17
N ILE A 332 3.41 19.12 -12.43
CA ILE A 332 4.74 19.27 -13.01
C ILE A 332 5.10 20.75 -13.18
N GLN A 333 4.12 21.61 -13.47
CA GLN A 333 4.33 23.03 -13.68
C GLN A 333 4.81 23.75 -12.42
N ALA A 334 4.37 23.32 -11.23
CA ALA A 334 4.78 23.87 -9.95
C ALA A 334 6.24 23.57 -9.56
N MET A 335 6.90 22.63 -10.25
CA MET A 335 8.25 22.16 -9.89
C MET A 335 9.38 23.14 -10.29
N PRO A 336 10.52 23.11 -9.58
CA PRO A 336 11.77 23.69 -10.04
C PRO A 336 12.20 23.12 -11.40
N ARG A 337 12.91 23.89 -12.22
CA ARG A 337 13.28 23.52 -13.60
C ARG A 337 13.87 22.11 -13.73
N THR A 338 14.81 21.73 -12.86
CA THR A 338 15.49 20.42 -12.92
C THR A 338 14.54 19.26 -12.64
N GLU A 339 13.71 19.39 -11.60
CA GLU A 339 12.72 18.39 -11.22
C GLU A 339 11.62 18.29 -12.27
N LYS A 340 11.14 19.44 -12.77
CA LYS A 340 10.20 19.53 -13.90
C LYS A 340 10.68 18.77 -15.13
N ALA A 341 11.94 18.96 -15.51
CA ALA A 341 12.53 18.26 -16.65
C ALA A 341 12.63 16.74 -16.40
N SER A 342 13.02 16.33 -15.20
CA SER A 342 13.06 14.91 -14.82
C SER A 342 11.66 14.30 -14.80
N ALA A 343 10.69 15.00 -14.25
CA ALA A 343 9.31 14.56 -14.12
C ALA A 343 8.66 14.32 -15.48
N LEU A 344 8.81 15.31 -16.37
CA LEU A 344 8.29 15.27 -17.73
C LEU A 344 8.83 14.05 -18.48
N ILE A 345 10.16 13.84 -18.46
CA ILE A 345 10.78 12.74 -19.19
C ILE A 345 10.44 11.37 -18.59
N ASP A 346 10.40 11.25 -17.25
CA ASP A 346 9.98 10.02 -16.54
C ASP A 346 8.55 9.61 -16.87
N MET A 347 7.65 10.59 -16.84
CA MET A 347 6.23 10.38 -17.10
C MET A 347 6.00 9.94 -18.55
N VAL A 348 6.65 10.61 -19.51
CA VAL A 348 6.52 10.27 -20.93
C VAL A 348 7.10 8.88 -21.24
N LEU A 349 8.26 8.52 -20.66
CA LEU A 349 8.85 7.18 -20.79
C LEU A 349 7.90 6.08 -20.32
N ARG A 350 7.14 6.32 -19.24
CA ARG A 350 6.14 5.37 -18.72
C ARG A 350 4.91 5.23 -19.61
N LYS A 351 4.41 6.34 -20.15
CA LYS A 351 3.26 6.33 -21.09
C LYS A 351 3.61 5.63 -22.42
N GLY A 352 4.91 5.47 -22.69
CA GLY A 352 5.44 4.55 -23.71
C GLY A 352 5.77 5.22 -25.04
N GLN A 353 6.09 4.40 -26.04
CA GLN A 353 6.76 4.82 -27.27
C GLN A 353 6.02 5.90 -28.06
N LEU A 354 4.68 5.89 -28.04
CA LEU A 354 3.88 6.91 -28.70
C LEU A 354 4.05 8.26 -28.01
N ALA A 355 3.97 8.28 -26.67
CA ALA A 355 4.23 9.48 -25.87
C ALA A 355 5.67 9.97 -26.05
N CYS A 356 6.66 9.06 -26.03
CA CYS A 356 8.06 9.40 -26.28
C CYS A 356 8.27 10.03 -27.65
N LYS A 357 7.61 9.50 -28.68
CA LYS A 357 7.66 10.06 -30.03
C LYS A 357 7.08 11.47 -30.06
N ILE A 358 5.89 11.67 -29.47
CA ILE A 358 5.24 12.99 -29.40
C ILE A 358 6.17 14.00 -28.70
N LEU A 359 6.77 13.63 -27.58
CA LEU A 359 7.72 14.49 -26.88
C LEU A 359 8.95 14.82 -27.72
N ILE A 360 9.55 13.82 -28.37
CA ILE A 360 10.73 14.03 -29.22
C ILE A 360 10.38 14.95 -30.40
N ASP A 361 9.24 14.73 -31.06
CA ASP A 361 8.78 15.53 -32.19
C ASP A 361 8.48 16.98 -31.75
N ALA A 362 7.86 17.16 -30.58
CA ALA A 362 7.61 18.49 -29.99
C ALA A 362 8.93 19.18 -29.62
N PHE A 363 9.85 18.48 -28.97
CA PHE A 363 11.15 19.01 -28.56
C PHE A 363 12.03 19.40 -29.74
N CYS A 364 12.01 18.62 -30.83
CA CYS A 364 12.70 18.97 -32.06
C CYS A 364 12.18 20.26 -32.71
N LYS A 365 10.91 20.61 -32.48
CA LYS A 365 10.31 21.87 -32.95
C LYS A 365 10.63 23.05 -32.03
N GLN A 366 10.59 22.84 -30.71
CA GLN A 366 10.79 23.90 -29.72
C GLN A 366 12.27 24.26 -29.53
N ASP A 367 13.17 23.27 -29.60
CA ASP A 367 14.62 23.48 -29.50
C ASP A 367 15.38 22.69 -30.59
N PRO A 368 15.43 23.22 -31.82
CA PRO A 368 16.11 22.57 -32.94
C PRO A 368 17.61 22.37 -32.70
N PHE A 369 18.26 23.26 -31.94
CA PHE A 369 19.71 23.23 -31.70
C PHE A 369 20.08 22.15 -30.68
N LEU A 370 19.38 22.10 -29.54
CA LEU A 370 19.64 21.08 -28.53
C LEU A 370 19.20 19.69 -29.01
N SER A 371 18.11 19.59 -29.76
CA SER A 371 17.67 18.30 -30.34
C SER A 371 18.65 17.72 -31.37
N GLU A 372 19.33 18.58 -32.15
CA GLU A 372 20.38 18.18 -33.07
C GLU A 372 21.64 17.74 -32.33
N TRP A 373 22.05 18.49 -31.30
CA TRP A 373 23.18 18.12 -30.44
C TRP A 373 22.95 16.77 -29.74
N LEU A 374 21.71 16.50 -29.32
CA LEU A 374 21.29 15.24 -28.72
C LEU A 374 21.02 14.10 -29.72
N GLN A 375 21.21 14.34 -31.03
CA GLN A 375 20.99 13.36 -32.10
C GLN A 375 19.60 12.71 -32.08
N LEU A 376 18.57 13.47 -31.69
CA LEU A 376 17.20 12.95 -31.58
C LEU A 376 16.49 12.82 -32.93
N LYS A 377 16.95 13.58 -33.94
CA LYS A 377 16.43 13.50 -35.31
C LYS A 377 16.87 12.19 -35.96
N THR A 378 15.91 11.42 -36.46
CA THR A 378 16.22 10.27 -37.31
C THR A 378 16.74 10.83 -38.64
N GLN A 379 17.98 10.52 -39.03
CA GLN A 379 18.44 10.75 -40.41
C GLN A 379 17.43 10.07 -41.35
N ARG A 380 16.89 10.86 -42.29
CA ARG A 380 15.90 10.41 -43.27
C ARG A 380 16.48 9.43 -44.25
#